data_AF-A6RHN2-F1
#
_entry.id   AF-A6RHN2-F1
#
_cell.length_a   1.000
_cell.length_b   1.000
_cell.length_c   1.000
_cell.angle_alpha   90.00
_cell.angle_beta   90.00
_cell.angle_gamma   90.00
#
_symmetry.space_group_name_H-M   'P 1'
#
loop_
_entity.id
_entity.type
_entity.pdbx_description
1 polymer ?
#
loop_
_entity_poly.entity_id
_entity_poly.type
_entity_poly.pdbx_seq_one_letter_code
_entity_poly.pdbx_strand_id
1 'polypeptide(L)'
;MESPHRSPTANLPNIDPRNSYTLFSLYISESDIQNIACSTNAYAEIQISRNSAINPREWQPTTSTEIKKLEPLYFNFHAACWKYYNPGSNLSIDEMMIRFFGRFKYTVKMPQKPIKQGYKVFGLGEQGLSLDFLHV
;
A
#
# COMPACT_ATOMS: atom_id res chain seq x y z
N MET A 1 -33.67 -16.02 3.90
CA MET A 1 -33.57 -15.65 2.47
C MET A 1 -32.09 -15.53 2.17
N GLU A 2 -31.54 -16.39 1.30
CA GLU A 2 -30.16 -16.22 0.84
C GLU A 2 -30.11 -14.99 -0.08
N SER A 3 -29.18 -14.08 0.20
CA SER A 3 -28.89 -12.96 -0.70
C SER A 3 -28.43 -13.50 -2.05
N PRO A 4 -28.83 -12.89 -3.18
CA PRO A 4 -28.44 -13.37 -4.50
C PRO A 4 -26.91 -13.42 -4.63
N HIS A 5 -26.39 -14.57 -5.06
CA HIS A 5 -24.97 -14.79 -5.26
C HIS A 5 -24.50 -14.02 -6.51
N ARG A 6 -23.67 -12.98 -6.31
CA ARG A 6 -23.01 -12.21 -7.36
C ARG A 6 -21.60 -12.74 -7.57
N SER A 7 -21.27 -13.06 -8.82
CA SER A 7 -19.90 -13.41 -9.18
C SER A 7 -19.04 -12.14 -9.31
N PRO A 8 -17.74 -12.20 -8.94
CA PRO A 8 -16.84 -11.08 -9.14
C PRO A 8 -16.68 -10.76 -10.63
N THR A 9 -16.49 -9.48 -10.94
CA THR A 9 -16.32 -9.00 -12.32
C THR A 9 -15.17 -8.02 -12.40
N ALA A 10 -14.26 -8.22 -13.36
CA ALA A 10 -13.20 -7.27 -13.68
C ALA A 10 -13.71 -6.26 -14.72
N ASN A 11 -13.58 -4.97 -14.41
CA ASN A 11 -13.98 -3.86 -15.27
C ASN A 11 -12.75 -3.28 -15.96
N LEU A 12 -12.04 -4.12 -16.74
CA LEU A 12 -10.80 -3.69 -17.39
C LEU A 12 -11.11 -2.81 -18.62
N PRO A 13 -10.31 -1.74 -18.84
CA PRO A 13 -10.37 -1.01 -20.10
C PRO A 13 -9.94 -1.91 -21.27
N ASN A 14 -10.08 -1.45 -22.51
CA ASN A 14 -9.62 -2.17 -23.69
C ASN A 14 -8.09 -2.15 -23.77
N ILE A 15 -7.44 -3.00 -22.97
CA ILE A 15 -6.00 -3.16 -22.85
C ILE A 15 -5.64 -4.62 -23.09
N ASP A 16 -4.42 -4.88 -23.56
CA ASP A 16 -3.91 -6.24 -23.72
C ASP A 16 -3.55 -6.83 -22.34
N PRO A 17 -4.30 -7.83 -21.83
CA PRO A 17 -4.04 -8.42 -20.53
C PRO A 17 -2.73 -9.23 -20.49
N ARG A 18 -2.11 -9.52 -21.65
CA ARG A 18 -0.79 -10.19 -21.69
C ARG A 18 0.35 -9.21 -21.45
N ASN A 19 0.11 -7.91 -21.61
CA ASN A 19 1.08 -6.89 -21.29
C ASN A 19 1.00 -6.55 -19.79
N SER A 20 1.89 -7.18 -19.01
CA SER A 20 1.96 -7.01 -17.56
C SER A 20 2.18 -5.56 -17.14
N TYR A 21 2.89 -4.77 -17.95
CA TYR A 21 3.09 -3.34 -17.66
C TYR A 21 1.78 -2.56 -17.79
N THR A 22 0.94 -2.85 -18.80
CA THR A 22 -0.36 -2.17 -18.93
C THR A 22 -1.33 -2.49 -17.79
N LEU A 23 -1.27 -3.71 -17.24
CA LEU A 23 -2.03 -4.08 -16.04
C LEU A 23 -1.51 -3.36 -14.80
N PHE A 24 -0.18 -3.28 -14.65
CA PHE A 24 0.45 -2.57 -13.53
C PHE A 24 0.10 -1.07 -13.53
N SER A 25 0.16 -0.43 -14.70
CA SER A 25 -0.13 1.00 -14.86
C SER A 25 -1.58 1.39 -14.55
N LEU A 26 -2.50 0.42 -14.44
CA LEU A 26 -3.85 0.68 -13.94
C LEU A 26 -3.88 1.08 -12.46
N TYR A 27 -2.99 0.49 -11.65
CA TYR A 27 -2.97 0.63 -10.19
C TYR A 27 -1.90 1.63 -9.73
N ILE A 28 -0.82 1.75 -10.47
CA ILE A 28 0.27 2.69 -10.20
C ILE A 28 0.48 3.51 -11.46
N SER A 29 0.01 4.75 -11.44
CA SER A 29 0.09 5.65 -12.59
C SER A 29 1.50 6.22 -12.78
N GLU A 30 1.78 6.75 -13.97
CA GLU A 30 3.02 7.51 -14.22
C GLU A 30 3.16 8.70 -13.26
N SER A 31 2.05 9.37 -12.89
CA SER A 31 2.10 10.43 -11.87
C SER A 31 2.50 9.91 -10.50
N ASP A 32 2.10 8.70 -10.12
CA ASP A 32 2.51 8.09 -8.84
C ASP A 32 4.02 7.81 -8.84
N ILE A 33 4.53 7.26 -9.95
CA ILE A 33 5.97 7.02 -10.14
C ILE A 33 6.74 8.35 -10.09
N GLN A 34 6.24 9.39 -10.75
CA GLN A 34 6.85 10.71 -10.73
C GLN A 34 6.83 11.32 -9.32
N ASN A 35 5.74 11.17 -8.58
CA ASN A 35 5.64 11.62 -7.18
C ASN A 35 6.68 10.92 -6.29
N ILE A 36 6.88 9.61 -6.47
CA ILE A 36 7.90 8.84 -5.76
C ILE A 36 9.30 9.36 -6.11
N ALA A 37 9.58 9.58 -7.39
CA ALA A 37 10.88 10.08 -7.85
C ALA A 37 11.17 11.49 -7.30
N CYS A 38 10.23 12.42 -7.43
CA CYS A 38 10.36 13.79 -6.91
C CYS A 38 10.54 13.80 -5.39
N SER A 39 9.77 13.01 -4.64
CA SER A 39 9.87 12.93 -3.18
C SER A 39 11.22 12.34 -2.73
N THR A 40 11.72 11.33 -3.44
CA THR A 40 13.03 10.72 -3.19
C THR A 40 14.16 11.72 -3.44
N ASN A 41 14.11 12.43 -4.56
CA ASN A 41 15.12 13.42 -4.93
C ASN A 41 15.15 14.60 -3.94
N ALA A 42 13.98 15.14 -3.57
CA ALA A 42 13.88 16.20 -2.57
C ALA A 42 14.45 15.75 -1.20
N TYR A 43 14.21 14.49 -0.80
CA TYR A 43 14.81 13.95 0.42
C TYR A 43 16.33 13.81 0.30
N ALA A 44 16.85 13.35 -0.84
CA ALA A 44 18.28 13.23 -1.08
C ALA A 44 19.00 14.59 -0.98
N GLU A 45 18.45 15.65 -1.57
CA GLU A 45 18.97 17.01 -1.48
C GLU A 45 19.01 17.54 -0.03
N ILE A 46 17.95 17.28 0.74
CA ILE A 46 17.91 17.61 2.18
C ILE A 46 19.01 16.86 2.94
N GLN A 47 19.28 15.59 2.60
CA GLN A 47 20.33 14.82 3.28
C GLN A 47 21.74 15.26 2.90
N ILE A 48 21.96 15.63 1.63
CA ILE A 48 23.26 16.13 1.14
C ILE A 48 23.58 17.47 1.78
N SER A 49 22.61 18.38 1.87
CA SER A 49 22.79 19.69 2.52
C SER A 49 23.03 19.61 4.03
N ARG A 50 22.58 18.53 4.70
CA ARG A 50 22.77 18.30 6.14
C ARG A 50 24.12 17.68 6.52
N ASN A 51 24.79 16.99 5.59
CA ASN A 51 26.05 16.30 5.87
C ASN A 51 27.28 17.13 5.45
N SER A 52 27.88 17.88 6.39
CA SER A 52 29.30 18.28 6.28
C SER A 52 30.22 17.59 7.29
N ALA A 53 29.73 17.14 8.45
CA ALA A 53 30.39 16.17 9.32
C ALA A 53 29.46 15.79 10.48
N ILE A 54 29.59 14.56 10.98
CA ILE A 54 28.99 13.99 12.21
C ILE A 54 27.53 13.51 12.09
N ASN A 55 27.35 12.19 11.95
CA ASN A 55 26.07 11.49 12.16
C ASN A 55 26.04 10.82 13.54
N PRO A 56 25.16 11.26 14.45
CA PRO A 56 24.57 10.39 15.45
C PRO A 56 23.06 10.53 15.29
N ARG A 57 22.40 9.72 14.44
CA ARG A 57 20.96 9.85 14.25
C ARG A 57 20.23 9.56 15.55
N GLU A 58 19.88 10.63 16.27
CA GLU A 58 18.93 10.62 17.35
C GLU A 58 17.54 10.35 16.75
N TRP A 59 16.86 9.35 17.30
CA TRP A 59 15.54 8.95 16.83
C TRP A 59 14.55 10.09 17.09
N GLN A 60 13.76 10.45 16.08
CA GLN A 60 12.70 11.45 16.20
C GLN A 60 11.34 10.79 15.91
N PRO A 61 10.26 11.18 16.63
CA PRO A 61 8.92 10.68 16.34
C PRO A 61 8.47 11.01 14.92
N THR A 62 7.95 10.02 14.19
CA THR A 62 7.34 10.23 12.88
C THR A 62 6.17 11.20 13.00
N THR A 63 6.11 12.15 12.08
CA THR A 63 5.05 13.15 12.00
C THR A 63 3.90 12.69 11.11
N SER A 64 2.68 13.18 11.36
CA SER A 64 1.53 12.91 10.48
C SER A 64 1.80 13.36 9.03
N THR A 65 2.64 14.37 8.85
CA THR A 65 3.13 14.85 7.55
C THR A 65 3.94 13.82 6.78
N GLU A 66 4.72 12.96 7.43
CA GLU A 66 5.50 11.91 6.75
C GLU A 66 4.60 10.77 6.28
N ILE A 67 3.58 10.42 7.06
CA ILE A 67 2.57 9.43 6.68
C ILE A 67 1.70 9.96 5.54
N LYS A 68 1.33 11.25 5.57
CA LYS A 68 0.60 11.93 4.49
C LYS A 68 1.34 11.91 3.15
N LYS A 69 2.66 11.68 3.11
CA LYS A 69 3.38 11.49 1.84
C LYS A 69 2.94 10.24 1.09
N LEU A 70 2.44 9.23 1.80
CA LEU A 70 1.93 7.99 1.21
C LEU A 70 0.45 8.10 0.83
N GLU A 71 -0.26 9.12 1.30
CA GLU A 71 -1.70 9.27 1.12
C GLU A 71 -2.10 9.42 -0.35
N PRO A 72 -1.42 10.22 -1.19
CA PRO A 72 -1.75 10.30 -2.62
C PRO A 72 -1.59 8.95 -3.34
N LEU A 73 -0.52 8.22 -3.01
CA LEU A 73 -0.25 6.91 -3.61
C LEU A 73 -1.30 5.88 -3.20
N TYR A 74 -1.64 5.84 -1.91
CA TYR A 74 -2.66 4.94 -1.38
C TYR A 74 -4.05 5.27 -1.97
N PHE A 75 -4.41 6.55 -2.02
CA PHE A 75 -5.71 6.98 -2.54
C PHE A 75 -5.89 6.57 -4.01
N ASN A 76 -4.88 6.81 -4.84
CA ASN A 76 -4.90 6.43 -6.26
C ASN A 76 -4.99 4.92 -6.45
N PHE A 77 -4.19 4.16 -5.69
CA PHE A 77 -4.21 2.71 -5.72
C PHE A 77 -5.57 2.15 -5.29
N HIS A 78 -6.10 2.63 -4.16
CA HIS A 78 -7.40 2.23 -3.64
C HIS A 78 -8.52 2.54 -4.64
N ALA A 79 -8.53 3.74 -5.22
CA ALA A 79 -9.49 4.12 -6.25
C ALA A 79 -9.42 3.20 -7.48
N ALA A 80 -8.21 2.78 -7.88
CA ALA A 80 -8.02 1.83 -8.97
C ALA A 80 -8.62 0.45 -8.65
N CYS A 81 -8.44 -0.07 -7.42
CA CYS A 81 -9.02 -1.35 -7.00
C CYS A 81 -10.54 -1.38 -7.20
N TRP A 82 -11.26 -0.38 -6.70
CA TRP A 82 -12.72 -0.31 -6.83
C TRP A 82 -13.21 0.03 -8.25
N LYS A 83 -12.38 0.71 -9.04
CA LYS A 83 -12.71 1.05 -10.43
C LYS A 83 -12.62 -0.17 -11.36
N TYR A 84 -11.53 -0.93 -11.25
CA TYR A 84 -11.22 -2.02 -12.18
C TYR A 84 -11.68 -3.39 -11.68
N TYR A 85 -12.11 -3.50 -10.41
CA TYR A 85 -12.61 -4.74 -9.86
C TYR A 85 -13.90 -4.52 -9.06
N ASN A 86 -14.90 -5.35 -9.35
CA ASN A 86 -16.19 -5.32 -8.70
C ASN A 86 -16.39 -6.65 -7.93
N PRO A 87 -16.33 -6.64 -6.59
CA PRO A 87 -16.31 -7.87 -5.80
C PRO A 87 -17.60 -8.69 -5.90
N GLY A 88 -17.52 -10.01 -5.78
CA GLY A 88 -18.70 -10.86 -5.64
C GLY A 88 -19.32 -10.79 -4.24
N SER A 89 -20.23 -11.73 -3.96
CA SER A 89 -20.91 -11.81 -2.66
C SER A 89 -20.07 -12.47 -1.55
N ASN A 90 -18.96 -13.13 -1.90
CA ASN A 90 -18.18 -13.96 -0.97
C ASN A 90 -16.86 -13.27 -0.59
N LEU A 91 -16.96 -12.27 0.29
CA LEU A 91 -15.83 -11.50 0.78
C LEU A 91 -15.35 -12.02 2.14
N SER A 92 -14.04 -11.94 2.36
CA SER A 92 -13.40 -12.29 3.64
C SER A 92 -12.53 -11.13 4.12
N ILE A 93 -12.56 -10.84 5.41
CA ILE A 93 -11.69 -9.85 6.04
C ILE A 93 -10.75 -10.61 6.96
N ASP A 94 -9.44 -10.41 6.81
CA ASP A 94 -8.44 -11.02 7.67
C ASP A 94 -7.25 -10.09 7.94
N GLU A 95 -6.50 -10.42 8.98
CA GLU A 95 -5.31 -9.72 9.42
C GLU A 95 -4.06 -10.17 8.66
N MET A 96 -3.51 -9.25 7.88
CA MET A 96 -2.24 -9.38 7.18
C MET A 96 -1.10 -8.73 7.98
N MET A 97 0.09 -9.31 7.84
CA MET A 97 1.32 -8.80 8.45
C MET A 97 2.32 -8.40 7.38
N ILE A 98 2.76 -7.14 7.41
CA ILE A 98 3.86 -6.64 6.57
C ILE A 98 5.11 -6.57 7.42
N ARG A 99 6.08 -7.43 7.12
CA ARG A 99 7.33 -7.54 7.90
C ARG A 99 8.10 -6.22 7.90
N PHE A 100 8.42 -5.71 9.08
CA PHE A 100 9.23 -4.51 9.25
C PHE A 100 10.02 -4.57 10.57
N PHE A 101 11.33 -4.37 10.49
CA PHE A 101 12.25 -4.43 11.64
C PHE A 101 12.77 -3.06 12.09
N GLY A 102 12.33 -1.97 11.47
CA GLY A 102 12.73 -0.62 11.86
C GLY A 102 12.04 -0.13 13.14
N ARG A 103 12.47 1.04 13.62
CA ARG A 103 11.92 1.68 14.82
C ARG A 103 10.73 2.57 14.43
N PHE A 104 9.54 1.99 14.44
CA PHE A 104 8.31 2.73 14.16
C PHE A 104 7.25 2.47 15.23
N LYS A 105 6.51 3.52 15.62
CA LYS A 105 5.58 3.47 16.76
C LYS A 105 4.43 2.48 16.56
N TYR A 106 4.02 2.26 15.31
CA TYR A 106 2.88 1.41 14.95
C TYR A 106 3.28 -0.03 14.60
N THR A 107 4.53 -0.45 14.87
CA THR A 107 4.88 -1.86 14.69
C THR A 107 4.23 -2.71 15.78
N VAL A 108 3.54 -3.76 15.37
CA VAL A 108 2.89 -4.73 16.25
C VAL A 108 3.72 -6.01 16.28
N LYS A 109 3.82 -6.64 17.46
CA LYS A 109 4.39 -7.98 17.62
C LYS A 109 3.26 -9.00 17.69
N MET A 110 3.28 -10.01 16.81
CA MET A 110 2.31 -11.09 16.76
C MET A 110 3.04 -12.45 16.76
N PRO A 111 3.37 -13.00 17.94
CA PRO A 111 4.23 -14.17 18.07
C PRO A 111 3.71 -15.43 17.37
N GLN A 112 2.40 -15.53 17.19
CA GLN A 112 1.71 -16.69 16.60
C GLN A 112 1.67 -16.64 15.06
N LYS A 113 1.97 -15.50 14.43
CA LYS A 113 2.02 -15.38 12.96
C LYS A 113 3.45 -15.68 12.47
N PRO A 114 3.63 -16.18 11.23
CA PRO A 114 4.96 -16.41 10.64
C PRO A 114 5.84 -15.14 10.64
N ILE A 115 5.20 -13.97 10.52
CA ILE A 115 5.84 -12.66 10.68
C ILE A 115 5.57 -12.19 12.10
N LYS A 116 6.59 -12.32 12.97
CA LYS A 116 6.48 -12.02 14.39
C LYS A 116 6.42 -10.53 14.73
N GLN A 117 6.92 -9.67 13.83
CA GLN A 117 6.96 -8.21 14.02
C GLN A 117 6.79 -7.49 12.68
N GLY A 118 5.94 -6.47 12.65
CA GLY A 118 5.67 -5.69 11.45
C GLY A 118 4.46 -4.79 11.59
N TYR A 119 3.94 -4.33 10.45
CA TYR A 119 2.65 -3.63 10.39
C TYR A 119 1.51 -4.64 10.33
N LYS A 120 0.51 -4.42 11.17
CA LYS A 120 -0.75 -5.13 11.11
C LYS A 120 -1.69 -4.34 10.20
N VAL A 121 -2.27 -5.01 9.22
CA VAL A 121 -3.15 -4.39 8.24
C VAL A 121 -4.34 -5.33 8.04
N PHE A 122 -5.56 -4.80 7.98
CA PHE A 122 -6.73 -5.61 7.65
C PHE A 122 -6.91 -5.63 6.14
N GLY A 123 -6.81 -6.81 5.54
CA GLY A 123 -7.03 -7.03 4.12
C GLY A 123 -8.45 -7.51 3.85
N LEU A 124 -9.09 -6.92 2.84
CA LEU A 124 -10.31 -7.47 2.24
C LEU A 124 -9.90 -8.40 1.10
N GLY A 125 -10.27 -9.67 1.19
CA GLY A 125 -9.89 -10.70 0.22
C GLY A 125 -11.10 -11.39 -0.42
N GLU A 126 -11.00 -11.66 -1.72
CA GLU A 126 -11.93 -12.51 -2.45
C GLU A 126 -11.16 -13.49 -3.35
N GLN A 127 -11.35 -14.80 -3.15
CA GLN A 127 -10.77 -15.89 -3.97
C GLN A 127 -9.26 -15.74 -4.28
N GLY A 128 -8.47 -15.17 -3.35
CA GLY A 128 -7.02 -14.97 -3.50
C GLY A 128 -6.60 -13.59 -4.01
N LEU A 129 -7.54 -12.70 -4.37
CA LEU A 129 -7.28 -11.29 -4.66
C LEU A 129 -7.43 -10.46 -3.39
N SER A 130 -6.44 -9.62 -3.10
CA SER A 130 -6.53 -8.58 -2.06
C SER A 130 -7.10 -7.32 -2.68
N LEU A 131 -8.29 -6.91 -2.24
CA LEU A 131 -9.09 -5.84 -2.83
C LEU A 131 -8.82 -4.50 -2.16
N ASP A 132 -8.62 -4.54 -0.85
CA ASP A 132 -8.38 -3.35 -0.05
C ASP A 132 -7.55 -3.72 1.17
N PHE A 133 -6.89 -2.72 1.73
CA PHE A 133 -6.20 -2.82 2.99
C PHE A 133 -6.38 -1.55 3.83
N LEU A 134 -6.88 -1.72 5.05
CA LEU A 134 -7.02 -0.64 6.03
C LEU A 134 -5.89 -0.74 7.06
N HIS A 135 -5.12 0.33 7.19
CA HIS A 135 -4.14 0.49 8.25
C HIS A 135 -4.84 0.96 9.53
N VAL A 136 -4.57 0.29 10.67
CA VAL A 136 -5.08 0.65 12.00
C VAL A 136 -3.93 1.08 12.89
#